data_AF-A0A6N8TJ30-F1
#
_entry.id   AF-A0A6N8TJ30-F1
#
_cell.length_a   1.000
_cell.length_b   1.000
_cell.length_c   1.000
_cell.angle_alpha   90.00
_cell.angle_beta   90.00
_cell.angle_gamma   90.00
#
_symmetry.space_group_name_H-M   'P 1'
#
loop_
_entity.id
_entity.type
_entity.pdbx_description
1 polymer ?
#
loop_
_entity_poly.entity_id
_entity_poly.type
_entity_poly.pdbx_seq_one_letter_code
_entity_poly.pdbx_strand_id
1 'polypeptide(L)'
;MRLQLFLGGLFFAGAALPASASGGLECTANDKSVNFSVYASLTSGMGNPAYDLAGKLEIRDKAVAQDLRTMTFGGADRPQYWLDSKDLRLILYKEREGNGPFGSVTLELRARRASDEGKFRGTYKLSTEDMTDSNVEGGNATTFSGNISCFVE
;
A
#
# COMPACT_ATOMS: atom_id res chain seq x y z
N MET A 1 -22.58 -61.23 27.69
CA MET A 1 -22.52 -59.97 28.47
C MET A 1 -21.77 -58.94 27.65
N ARG A 2 -22.39 -57.79 27.36
CA ARG A 2 -21.90 -56.69 26.49
C ARG A 2 -21.16 -55.63 27.33
N LEU A 3 -20.38 -54.79 26.63
CA LEU A 3 -19.87 -53.44 27.00
C LEU A 3 -18.58 -53.46 27.85
N GLN A 4 -17.51 -52.73 27.52
CA GLN A 4 -17.43 -51.29 27.23
C GLN A 4 -16.32 -50.90 26.25
N LEU A 5 -16.63 -49.90 25.40
CA LEU A 5 -15.68 -49.06 24.66
C LEU A 5 -14.91 -48.14 25.62
N PHE A 6 -13.65 -47.83 25.31
CA PHE A 6 -13.08 -46.50 25.56
C PHE A 6 -12.19 -46.04 24.41
N LEU A 7 -12.60 -44.92 23.82
CA LEU A 7 -11.87 -44.03 22.92
C LEU A 7 -10.64 -43.45 23.66
N GLY A 8 -9.49 -43.34 22.97
CA GLY A 8 -8.34 -42.56 23.43
C GLY A 8 -7.70 -41.84 22.25
N GLY A 9 -8.03 -40.57 22.09
CA GLY A 9 -7.73 -39.75 20.91
C GLY A 9 -6.25 -39.46 20.70
N LEU A 10 -5.83 -39.50 19.43
CA LEU A 10 -4.52 -39.06 18.98
C LEU A 10 -4.46 -37.52 19.06
N PHE A 11 -3.71 -37.01 20.03
CA PHE A 11 -3.42 -35.59 20.22
C PHE A 11 -2.62 -35.06 19.02
N PHE A 12 -3.29 -34.35 18.11
CA PHE A 12 -2.62 -33.55 17.07
C PHE A 12 -2.14 -32.25 17.73
N ALA A 13 -0.92 -32.26 18.26
CA ALA A 13 -0.24 -31.04 18.72
C ALA A 13 0.12 -30.20 17.48
N GLY A 14 -0.76 -29.29 17.09
CA GLY A 14 -0.45 -28.26 16.10
C GLY A 14 0.70 -27.41 16.62
N ALA A 15 1.88 -27.57 16.03
CA ALA A 15 2.97 -26.64 16.22
C ALA A 15 2.50 -25.27 15.70
N ALA A 16 2.09 -24.40 16.63
CA ALA A 16 1.98 -22.97 16.36
C ALA A 16 3.41 -22.50 16.08
N LEU A 17 3.79 -22.49 14.80
CA LEU A 17 4.94 -21.73 14.36
C LEU A 17 4.73 -20.30 14.87
N PRO A 18 5.74 -19.66 15.48
CA PRO A 18 5.62 -18.24 15.79
C PRO A 18 5.27 -17.55 14.47
N ALA A 19 4.13 -16.88 14.44
CA ALA A 19 3.90 -15.86 13.44
C ALA A 19 4.98 -14.81 13.70
N SER A 20 6.09 -14.91 12.98
CA SER A 20 7.09 -13.86 12.92
C SER A 20 6.38 -12.66 12.33
N ALA A 21 5.85 -11.80 13.20
CA ALA A 21 5.39 -10.46 12.85
C ALA A 21 6.62 -9.69 12.37
N SER A 22 6.96 -9.85 11.09
CA SER A 22 7.80 -8.88 10.41
C SER A 22 7.01 -7.58 10.43
N GLY A 23 7.50 -6.56 11.14
CA GLY A 23 6.84 -5.25 11.22
C GLY A 23 6.44 -4.77 9.83
N GLY A 24 5.15 -4.88 9.52
CA GLY A 24 4.59 -4.63 8.20
C GLY A 24 3.68 -3.42 8.27
N LEU A 25 3.72 -2.60 7.23
CA LEU A 25 2.76 -1.53 7.02
C LEU A 25 1.76 -1.97 5.96
N GLU A 26 0.48 -1.88 6.28
CA GLU A 26 -0.59 -1.95 5.29
C GLU A 26 -1.39 -0.64 5.31
N CYS A 27 -1.60 -0.03 4.13
CA CYS A 27 -2.42 1.17 3.95
C CYS A 27 -3.42 0.98 2.82
N THR A 28 -4.66 1.36 3.06
CA THR A 28 -5.74 1.24 2.07
C THR A 28 -6.56 2.53 1.94
N ALA A 29 -7.11 2.72 0.74
CA ALA A 29 -8.22 3.64 0.49
C ALA A 29 -9.17 3.00 -0.52
N ASN A 30 -10.47 3.22 -0.33
CA ASN A 30 -11.50 2.85 -1.30
C ASN A 30 -12.60 3.89 -1.25
N ASP A 31 -12.55 4.86 -2.16
CA ASP A 31 -13.54 5.93 -2.27
C ASP A 31 -14.02 6.10 -3.71
N LYS A 32 -14.92 7.04 -3.97
CA LYS A 32 -15.51 7.21 -5.32
C LYS A 32 -14.50 7.41 -6.46
N SER A 33 -13.30 7.92 -6.16
CA SER A 33 -12.29 8.32 -7.14
C SER A 33 -11.13 7.34 -7.22
N VAL A 34 -10.71 6.77 -6.10
CA VAL A 34 -9.49 5.94 -6.01
C VAL A 34 -9.71 4.70 -5.16
N ASN A 35 -9.08 3.61 -5.58
CA ASN A 35 -8.95 2.39 -4.80
C ASN A 35 -7.49 1.93 -4.79
N PHE A 36 -6.90 1.77 -3.61
CA PHE A 36 -5.55 1.23 -3.49
C PHE A 36 -5.36 0.42 -2.21
N SER A 37 -4.39 -0.50 -2.30
CA SER A 37 -3.80 -1.21 -1.18
C SER A 37 -2.29 -1.19 -1.33
N VAL A 38 -1.56 -0.80 -0.28
CA VAL A 38 -0.10 -0.81 -0.25
C VAL A 38 0.35 -1.58 0.98
N TYR A 39 1.22 -2.56 0.76
CA TYR A 39 1.92 -3.32 1.78
C TYR A 39 3.42 -3.07 1.66
N ALA A 40 4.11 -2.91 2.78
CA ALA A 40 5.57 -2.88 2.84
C ALA A 40 6.07 -3.47 4.15
N SER A 41 7.07 -4.34 4.10
CA SER A 41 7.82 -4.76 5.29
C SER A 41 8.77 -3.62 5.68
N LEU A 42 8.51 -2.98 6.81
CA LEU A 42 9.29 -1.83 7.29
C LEU A 42 10.15 -2.25 8.47
N THR A 43 11.46 -1.98 8.39
CA THR A 43 12.28 -2.01 9.60
C THR A 43 12.09 -0.71 10.36
N SER A 44 11.96 -0.79 11.69
CA SER A 44 11.98 0.38 12.57
C SER A 44 13.32 1.12 12.43
N GLY A 45 13.30 2.40 12.09
CA GLY A 45 14.51 3.21 11.92
C GLY A 45 14.48 4.07 10.65
N MET A 46 15.06 5.26 10.73
CA MET A 46 15.07 6.24 9.65
C MET A 46 16.01 5.80 8.51
N GLY A 47 15.49 5.72 7.28
CA GLY A 47 16.29 5.51 6.07
C GLY A 47 16.68 4.06 5.75
N ASN A 48 16.16 3.07 6.49
CA ASN A 48 16.33 1.68 6.09
C ASN A 48 15.46 1.37 4.87
N PRO A 49 15.90 0.47 3.97
CA PRO A 49 15.07 0.06 2.84
C PRO A 49 13.79 -0.63 3.33
N ALA A 50 12.65 -0.24 2.75
CA ALA A 50 11.47 -1.08 2.82
C ALA A 50 11.75 -2.34 2.01
N TYR A 51 11.47 -3.50 2.59
CA TYR A 51 11.53 -4.78 1.90
C TYR A 51 10.10 -5.19 1.50
N ASP A 52 9.98 -6.00 0.45
CA ASP A 52 8.70 -6.59 0.04
C ASP A 52 7.56 -5.58 -0.21
N LEU A 53 7.87 -4.44 -0.83
CA LEU A 53 6.84 -3.50 -1.28
C LEU A 53 5.94 -4.18 -2.31
N ALA A 54 4.63 -4.15 -2.03
CA ALA A 54 3.59 -4.55 -2.97
C ALA A 54 2.43 -3.54 -2.88
N GLY A 55 2.07 -2.94 -4.01
CA GLY A 55 0.96 -1.99 -4.06
C GLY A 55 0.12 -2.18 -5.30
N LYS A 56 -1.19 -1.97 -5.19
CA LYS A 56 -2.12 -1.88 -6.31
C LYS A 56 -2.88 -0.58 -6.21
N LEU A 57 -3.01 0.11 -7.34
CA LEU A 57 -3.71 1.36 -7.46
C LEU A 57 -4.65 1.31 -8.66
N GLU A 58 -5.87 1.78 -8.44
CA GLU A 58 -6.91 1.98 -9.44
C GLU A 58 -7.49 3.39 -9.31
N ILE A 59 -7.47 4.14 -10.41
CA ILE A 59 -8.08 5.47 -10.55
C ILE A 59 -9.34 5.32 -11.39
N ARG A 60 -10.48 5.74 -10.82
CA ARG A 60 -11.81 5.58 -11.42
C ARG A 60 -12.19 6.71 -12.38
N ASP A 61 -11.45 7.81 -12.35
CA ASP A 61 -11.66 8.97 -13.21
C ASP A 61 -11.18 8.70 -14.65
N LYS A 62 -12.11 8.79 -15.61
CA LYS A 62 -11.84 8.54 -17.03
C LYS A 62 -11.03 9.65 -17.71
N ALA A 63 -10.84 10.80 -17.06
CA ALA A 63 -9.94 11.85 -17.54
C ALA A 63 -8.46 11.43 -17.49
N VAL A 64 -8.12 10.46 -16.63
CA VAL A 64 -6.77 9.90 -16.55
C VAL A 64 -6.56 8.85 -17.64
N ALA A 65 -5.40 8.87 -18.31
CA ALA A 65 -5.07 7.90 -19.34
C ALA A 65 -5.16 6.45 -18.82
N GLN A 66 -5.57 5.54 -19.70
CA GLN A 66 -5.93 4.17 -19.32
C GLN A 66 -4.81 3.41 -18.63
N ASP A 67 -3.58 3.61 -19.09
CA ASP A 67 -2.38 2.98 -18.57
C ASP A 67 -1.96 3.56 -17.21
N LEU A 68 -2.25 4.84 -16.93
CA LEU A 68 -2.01 5.46 -15.62
C LEU A 68 -3.13 5.18 -14.61
N ARG A 69 -4.29 4.72 -15.08
CA ARG A 69 -5.44 4.37 -14.21
C ARG A 69 -5.23 3.10 -13.42
N THR A 70 -4.33 2.21 -13.81
CA THR A 70 -4.07 0.95 -13.09
C THR A 70 -2.58 0.72 -12.97
N MET A 71 -2.05 0.85 -11.75
CA MET A 71 -0.63 0.75 -11.48
C MET A 71 -0.37 -0.32 -10.41
N THR A 72 0.73 -1.04 -10.58
CA THR A 72 1.25 -1.94 -9.55
C THR A 72 2.61 -1.42 -9.10
N PHE A 73 2.79 -1.29 -7.79
CA PHE A 73 4.06 -0.97 -7.15
C PHE A 73 4.71 -2.26 -6.66
N GLY A 74 6.01 -2.42 -6.89
CA GLY A 74 6.81 -3.55 -6.44
C GLY A 74 8.14 -3.11 -5.82
N GLY A 75 9.01 -4.07 -5.48
CA GLY A 75 10.31 -3.78 -4.85
C GLY A 75 11.26 -2.88 -5.67
N ALA A 76 11.06 -2.75 -6.98
CA ALA A 76 11.80 -1.79 -7.82
C ALA A 76 11.34 -0.34 -7.62
N ASP A 77 10.07 -0.13 -7.24
CA ASP A 77 9.42 1.17 -7.10
C ASP A 77 9.69 1.78 -5.71
N ARG A 78 10.98 1.91 -5.37
CA ARG A 78 11.48 2.17 -4.01
C ARG A 78 10.67 3.26 -3.28
N PRO A 79 10.02 2.92 -2.15
CA PRO A 79 9.26 3.90 -1.40
C PRO A 79 10.19 4.86 -0.66
N GLN A 80 9.77 6.13 -0.55
CA GLN A 80 10.31 7.04 0.45
C GLN A 80 9.35 7.07 1.63
N TYR A 81 9.82 6.73 2.83
CA TYR A 81 8.94 6.66 3.99
C TYR A 81 9.55 7.29 5.25
N TRP A 82 8.66 7.70 6.14
CA TRP A 82 8.94 8.09 7.51
C TRP A 82 7.91 7.40 8.39
N LEU A 83 8.38 6.57 9.31
CA LEU A 83 7.52 5.91 10.29
C LEU A 83 8.14 6.07 11.68
N ASP A 84 7.38 6.69 12.58
CA ASP A 84 7.69 6.74 14.00
C ASP A 84 6.46 6.35 14.84
N SER A 85 6.55 6.50 16.16
CA SER A 85 5.48 6.16 17.11
C SER A 85 4.16 6.91 16.90
N LYS A 86 4.16 8.03 16.17
CA LYS A 86 3.04 8.97 16.03
C LYS A 86 2.66 9.22 14.58
N ASP A 87 3.64 9.34 13.69
CA ASP A 87 3.44 9.78 12.33
C ASP A 87 3.91 8.71 11.32
N LEU A 88 3.10 8.51 10.30
CA LEU A 88 3.40 7.74 9.10
C LEU A 88 3.33 8.65 7.88
N ARG A 89 4.40 8.64 7.09
CA ARG A 89 4.46 9.26 5.77
C ARG A 89 5.03 8.26 4.79
N LEU A 90 4.38 8.12 3.64
CA LEU A 90 4.85 7.25 2.56
C LEU A 90 4.68 8.00 1.24
N ILE A 91 5.67 7.93 0.37
CA ILE A 91 5.62 8.44 -0.99
C ILE A 91 6.01 7.29 -1.92
N LEU A 92 5.10 6.94 -2.82
CA LEU A 92 5.35 6.04 -3.93
C LEU A 92 5.31 6.83 -5.23
N TYR A 93 6.32 6.64 -6.07
CA TYR A 93 6.42 7.24 -7.38
C TYR A 93 6.64 6.14 -8.41
N LYS A 94 5.90 6.21 -9.52
CA LYS A 94 6.09 5.30 -10.65
C LYS A 94 5.83 6.02 -11.95
N GLU A 95 6.72 5.80 -12.92
CA GLU A 95 6.58 6.30 -14.28
C GLU A 95 5.82 5.29 -15.15
N ARG A 96 5.20 5.81 -16.21
CA ARG A 96 4.63 5.03 -17.30
C ARG A 96 5.70 4.11 -17.88
N GLU A 97 5.36 2.83 -18.04
CA GLU A 97 6.23 1.86 -18.70
C GLU A 97 6.09 1.95 -20.23
N GLY A 98 7.17 1.64 -20.95
CA GLY A 98 7.21 1.61 -22.43
C GLY A 98 7.70 2.90 -23.08
N ASN A 99 7.49 3.01 -24.40
CA ASN A 99 8.01 4.11 -25.23
C ASN A 99 7.00 5.25 -25.46
N GLY A 100 5.95 5.33 -24.62
CA GLY A 100 4.97 6.41 -24.70
C GLY A 100 5.53 7.75 -24.23
N PRO A 101 4.80 8.86 -24.44
CA PRO A 101 5.14 10.14 -23.82
C PRO A 101 5.23 10.01 -22.31
N PHE A 102 6.01 10.89 -21.68
CA PHE A 102 6.16 10.88 -20.22
C PHE A 102 4.81 10.87 -19.51
N GLY A 103 4.69 10.00 -18.52
CA GLY A 103 3.55 9.98 -17.61
C GLY A 103 4.00 9.41 -16.28
N SER A 104 3.39 9.86 -15.19
CA SER A 104 3.77 9.43 -13.85
C SER A 104 2.58 9.40 -12.91
N VAL A 105 2.74 8.63 -11.84
CA VAL A 105 1.82 8.57 -10.72
C VAL A 105 2.60 8.75 -9.42
N THR A 106 2.15 9.68 -8.59
CA THR A 106 2.70 9.91 -7.25
C THR A 106 1.60 9.71 -6.20
N LEU A 107 1.77 8.73 -5.31
CA LEU A 107 0.91 8.50 -4.16
C LEU A 107 1.62 8.94 -2.87
N GLU A 108 1.12 10.00 -2.26
CA GLU A 108 1.54 10.48 -0.94
C GLU A 108 0.53 10.05 0.12
N LEU A 109 0.99 9.36 1.16
CA LEU A 109 0.20 9.00 2.34
C LEU A 109 0.68 9.80 3.55
N ARG A 110 -0.27 10.29 4.35
CA ARG A 110 0.02 10.93 5.63
C ARG A 110 -0.99 10.45 6.66
N ALA A 111 -0.54 9.75 7.68
CA ALA A 111 -1.37 9.25 8.75
C ALA A 111 -0.75 9.48 10.13
N ARG A 112 -1.62 9.51 11.14
CA ARG A 112 -1.23 9.55 12.54
C ARG A 112 -1.79 8.36 13.30
N ARG A 113 -1.08 7.96 14.34
CA ARG A 113 -1.53 6.93 15.26
C ARG A 113 -2.92 7.29 15.80
N ALA A 114 -3.87 6.40 15.61
CA ALA A 114 -5.27 6.55 16.01
C ALA A 114 -5.58 5.82 17.34
N SER A 115 -4.79 4.80 17.70
CA SER A 115 -4.89 4.05 18.96
C SER A 115 -3.56 3.34 19.27
N ASP A 116 -3.47 2.71 20.45
CA ASP A 116 -2.24 2.02 20.85
C ASP A 116 -1.94 0.72 20.09
N GLU A 117 -2.95 0.14 19.44
CA GLU A 117 -2.90 -1.10 18.65
C GLU A 117 -2.33 -0.93 17.22
N GLY A 118 -1.35 -0.06 16.98
CA GLY A 118 -0.71 0.04 15.65
C GLY A 118 -1.60 0.58 14.51
N LYS A 119 -2.80 1.10 14.83
CA LYS A 119 -3.73 1.69 13.85
C LYS A 119 -3.35 3.14 13.57
N PHE A 120 -3.31 3.49 12.29
CA PHE A 120 -3.07 4.85 11.81
C PHE A 120 -4.24 5.31 10.93
N ARG A 121 -4.60 6.59 11.03
CA ARG A 121 -5.62 7.22 10.19
C ARG A 121 -5.10 8.51 9.60
N GLY A 122 -5.53 8.82 8.39
CA GLY A 122 -5.06 10.03 7.73
C GLY A 122 -5.66 10.24 6.36
N THR A 123 -4.84 10.81 5.48
CA THR A 123 -5.23 11.17 4.12
C THR A 123 -4.20 10.71 3.10
N TYR A 124 -4.66 10.51 1.88
CA TYR A 124 -3.80 10.39 0.71
C TYR A 124 -3.92 11.61 -0.19
N LYS A 125 -2.87 11.86 -0.96
CA LYS A 125 -2.89 12.68 -2.16
C LYS A 125 -2.32 11.84 -3.29
N LEU A 126 -3.06 11.71 -4.37
CA LEU A 126 -2.65 10.99 -5.57
C LEU A 126 -2.57 11.98 -6.72
N SER A 127 -1.41 12.11 -7.34
CA SER A 127 -1.19 12.97 -8.50
C SER A 127 -0.86 12.11 -9.71
N THR A 128 -1.43 12.45 -10.86
CA THR A 128 -1.04 11.89 -12.16
C THR A 128 -0.55 13.00 -13.05
N GLU A 129 0.53 12.76 -13.78
CA GLU A 129 1.03 13.64 -14.82
C GLU A 129 1.02 12.87 -16.14
N ASP A 130 0.55 13.50 -17.21
CA ASP A 130 0.51 12.87 -18.53
C ASP A 130 0.82 13.87 -19.65
N MET A 131 1.94 13.67 -20.33
CA MET A 131 2.37 14.47 -21.48
C MET A 131 1.79 13.89 -22.78
N THR A 132 0.47 13.66 -22.83
CA THR A 132 -0.25 13.02 -23.96
C THR A 132 0.00 13.68 -25.32
N ASP A 133 0.46 14.94 -25.33
CA ASP A 133 0.87 15.65 -26.52
C ASP A 133 2.17 16.39 -26.23
N SER A 134 3.25 16.05 -26.94
CA SER A 134 4.56 16.71 -26.84
C SER A 134 4.54 18.19 -27.26
N ASN A 135 3.37 18.71 -27.67
CA ASN A 135 3.13 20.08 -28.11
C ASN A 135 2.32 20.93 -27.11
N VAL A 136 1.89 20.39 -25.98
CA VAL A 136 1.20 21.15 -24.92
C VAL A 136 2.18 21.40 -23.78
N GLU A 137 2.59 22.67 -23.60
CA GLU A 137 3.33 23.09 -22.42
C GLU A 137 2.51 22.77 -21.16
N GLY A 138 3.01 21.86 -20.32
CA GLY A 138 2.49 21.59 -18.97
C GLY A 138 1.81 20.24 -18.74
N GLY A 139 1.52 19.45 -19.79
CA GLY A 139 0.86 18.14 -19.64
C GLY A 139 -0.52 18.18 -18.97
N ASN A 140 -1.16 17.03 -18.85
CA ASN A 140 -2.42 16.85 -18.13
C ASN A 140 -2.12 16.37 -16.71
N ALA A 141 -2.22 17.27 -15.73
CA ALA A 141 -2.08 16.93 -14.32
C ALA A 141 -3.45 16.76 -13.66
N THR A 142 -3.66 15.65 -12.95
CA THR A 142 -4.88 15.42 -12.14
C THR A 142 -4.49 15.08 -10.72
N THR A 143 -5.27 15.52 -9.74
CA THR A 143 -5.03 15.23 -8.32
C THR A 143 -6.30 14.72 -7.64
N PHE A 144 -6.15 13.67 -6.86
CA PHE A 144 -7.19 13.07 -6.01
C PHE A 144 -6.74 13.13 -4.55
N SER A 145 -7.70 13.19 -3.64
CA SER A 145 -7.42 13.14 -2.21
C SER A 145 -8.59 12.53 -1.48
N GLY A 146 -8.30 11.83 -0.40
CA GLY A 146 -9.29 11.14 0.40
C GLY A 146 -8.68 10.60 1.69
N ASN A 147 -9.47 9.81 2.41
CA ASN A 147 -9.06 9.25 3.69
C ASN A 147 -8.36 7.91 3.50
N ILE A 148 -7.42 7.60 4.40
CA ILE A 148 -6.75 6.30 4.45
C ILE A 148 -6.91 5.66 5.82
N SER A 149 -6.92 4.34 5.81
CA SER A 149 -6.72 3.53 7.02
C SER A 149 -5.43 2.74 6.85
N CYS A 150 -4.57 2.80 7.86
CA CYS A 150 -3.31 2.09 7.88
C CYS A 150 -3.17 1.28 9.15
N PHE A 151 -2.41 0.20 9.08
CA PHE A 151 -2.08 -0.68 10.18
C PHE A 151 -0.59 -1.02 10.14
N VAL A 152 0.05 -1.00 11.31
CA VAL A 152 1.45 -1.34 11.51
C VAL A 152 1.53 -2.44 12.56
N GLU A 153 2.18 -3.56 12.20
CA GLU A 153 2.43 -4.72 13.08
C GLU A 153 3.62 -4.52 14.03
#